data_AF-A0A954C247-F1
#
_entry.id   AF-A0A954C247-F1
#
_cell.length_a   1.000
_cell.length_b   1.000
_cell.length_c   1.000
_cell.angle_alpha   90.00
_cell.angle_beta   90.00
_cell.angle_gamma   90.00
#
_symmetry.space_group_name_H-M   'P 1'
#
loop_
_entity.id
_entity.type
_entity.pdbx_description
1 polymer ?
#
loop_
_entity_poly.entity_id
_entity_poly.type
_entity_poly.pdbx_seq_one_letter_code
_entity_poly.pdbx_strand_id
1 'polypeptide(L)'
;MKRWEVKVDGANAGHVYADTADAARRAAHAAFKRVRPDQDPAGRLRVGREGEELESEAKEAQAVISQVYEGLRLLPGMEAPAEKLRNALLLIESSVARDSMEGVVGASRPRGGGGGDTELQEALQPLLDSKCVPSQVKARLKGLAEWVGLNTPEAERRKVEVKLFQALWESGLIDFRLDDEPTCELHKPGAFLVRRLVRAGDLRVERFDGVRNLDELREALAPFRVAAEQRWSFVRPREGPAGVTALRPLVLFGERVLQKARFMRGVSLDDEEAVALDQALFDVRERLALWNDGLGRLADPFLKDTQRQLFTRTEKRIHATRTHMANAVKEGGDVLPPATARRDLTKFVLDQIYRIEDALAHAPPDRSLRAAFGELVFKDVVFRSAGAYLSQRCGIQIDTEVVEGADTEGLVGRFKKEVGGPKPTRKSRRIHSVVVPCYLQDGTAIRPASVRVGDYA
;
A
#
# COMPACT_ATOMS: atom_id res chain seq x y z
N MET A 1 -11.44 -32.20 -24.80
CA MET A 1 -11.42 -31.01 -25.68
C MET A 1 -10.04 -30.85 -26.32
N LYS A 2 -9.98 -30.55 -27.62
CA LYS A 2 -8.72 -30.34 -28.37
C LYS A 2 -8.65 -28.93 -28.95
N ARG A 3 -7.43 -28.38 -29.05
CA ARG A 3 -7.10 -27.12 -29.72
C ARG A 3 -6.73 -27.40 -31.18
N TRP A 4 -7.39 -26.69 -32.08
CA TRP A 4 -7.17 -26.82 -33.53
C TRP A 4 -6.68 -25.50 -34.10
N GLU A 5 -5.53 -25.50 -34.76
CA GLU A 5 -5.01 -24.32 -35.48
C GLU A 5 -5.92 -23.97 -36.66
N VAL A 6 -6.20 -22.68 -36.83
CA VAL A 6 -6.98 -22.15 -37.95
C VAL A 6 -6.14 -21.20 -38.77
N LYS A 7 -6.11 -21.40 -40.08
CA LYS A 7 -5.49 -20.51 -41.05
C LYS A 7 -6.53 -19.89 -41.96
N VAL A 8 -6.38 -18.60 -42.21
CA VAL A 8 -7.19 -17.83 -43.17
C VAL A 8 -6.23 -17.26 -44.21
N ASP A 9 -6.47 -17.58 -45.49
CA ASP A 9 -5.63 -17.14 -46.62
C ASP A 9 -4.13 -17.50 -46.43
N GLY A 10 -3.85 -18.62 -45.75
CA GLY A 10 -2.50 -19.11 -45.45
C GLY A 10 -1.83 -18.49 -44.21
N ALA A 11 -2.40 -17.42 -43.65
CA ALA A 11 -1.92 -16.81 -42.41
C ALA A 11 -2.54 -17.46 -41.17
N ASN A 12 -1.80 -17.49 -40.06
CA ASN A 12 -2.32 -17.96 -38.78
C ASN A 12 -3.43 -17.01 -38.28
N ALA A 13 -4.62 -17.55 -38.09
CA ALA A 13 -5.82 -16.81 -37.68
C ALA A 13 -6.27 -17.19 -36.25
N GLY A 14 -5.44 -17.93 -35.51
CA GLY A 14 -5.71 -18.37 -34.14
C GLY A 14 -6.17 -19.83 -34.06
N HIS A 15 -6.99 -20.13 -33.06
CA HIS A 15 -7.39 -21.51 -32.74
C HIS A 15 -8.89 -21.62 -32.51
N VAL A 16 -9.45 -22.82 -32.73
CA VAL A 16 -10.78 -23.20 -32.27
C VAL A 16 -10.72 -24.45 -31.40
N TYR A 17 -11.66 -24.56 -30.48
CA TYR A 17 -11.71 -25.66 -29.51
C TYR A 17 -12.88 -26.58 -29.83
N ALA A 18 -12.58 -27.86 -30.04
CA ALA A 18 -13.57 -28.89 -30.32
C ALA A 18 -13.02 -30.29 -30.07
N ASP A 19 -13.88 -31.27 -29.82
CA ASP A 19 -13.46 -32.65 -29.61
C ASP A 19 -13.11 -33.40 -30.90
N THR A 20 -13.58 -32.94 -32.05
CA THR A 20 -13.34 -33.57 -33.37
C THR A 20 -12.98 -32.55 -34.44
N ALA A 21 -12.24 -33.00 -35.47
CA ALA A 21 -11.84 -32.16 -36.59
C ALA A 21 -13.04 -31.55 -37.33
N ASP A 22 -14.14 -32.30 -37.47
CA ASP A 22 -15.34 -31.80 -38.15
C ASP A 22 -16.09 -30.77 -37.31
N ALA A 23 -16.12 -30.92 -35.98
CA ALA A 23 -16.64 -29.89 -35.10
C ALA A 23 -15.77 -28.62 -35.12
N ALA A 24 -14.44 -28.77 -35.16
CA ALA A 24 -13.51 -27.66 -35.31
C ALA A 24 -13.72 -26.91 -36.64
N ARG A 25 -13.87 -27.64 -37.76
CA ARG A 25 -14.17 -27.05 -39.08
C ARG A 25 -15.48 -26.26 -39.06
N ARG A 26 -16.56 -26.81 -38.48
CA ARG A 26 -17.84 -26.11 -38.36
C ARG A 26 -17.73 -24.84 -37.51
N ALA A 27 -17.03 -24.92 -36.37
CA ALA A 27 -16.81 -23.77 -35.49
C ALA A 27 -16.00 -22.66 -36.17
N ALA A 28 -14.90 -23.01 -36.84
CA ALA A 28 -14.07 -22.06 -37.59
C ALA A 28 -14.85 -21.42 -38.74
N HIS A 29 -15.68 -22.19 -39.44
CA HIS A 29 -16.53 -21.69 -40.54
C HIS A 29 -17.58 -20.70 -40.05
N ALA A 30 -18.21 -20.99 -38.90
CA ALA A 30 -19.17 -20.08 -38.26
C ALA A 30 -18.50 -18.80 -37.76
N ALA A 31 -17.30 -18.89 -37.16
CA ALA A 31 -16.53 -17.74 -36.72
C ALA A 31 -16.10 -16.85 -37.91
N PHE A 32 -15.62 -17.45 -39.00
CA PHE A 32 -15.25 -16.72 -40.21
C PHE A 32 -16.43 -15.92 -40.78
N LYS A 33 -17.61 -16.54 -40.92
CA LYS A 33 -18.81 -15.85 -41.44
C LYS A 33 -19.32 -14.73 -40.54
N ARG A 34 -19.06 -14.77 -39.23
CA ARG A 34 -19.42 -13.67 -38.32
C ARG A 34 -18.55 -12.44 -38.54
N VAL A 35 -17.27 -12.63 -38.84
CA VAL A 35 -16.31 -11.54 -39.05
C VAL A 35 -16.32 -11.05 -40.50
N ARG A 36 -16.57 -11.95 -41.46
CA ARG A 36 -16.60 -11.67 -42.89
C ARG A 36 -17.84 -12.30 -43.53
N PRO A 37 -19.03 -11.69 -43.34
CA PRO A 37 -20.31 -12.28 -43.80
C PRO A 37 -20.39 -12.40 -45.33
N ASP A 38 -19.72 -11.52 -46.06
CA ASP A 38 -19.80 -11.43 -47.53
C ASP A 38 -18.74 -12.26 -48.27
N GLN A 39 -17.88 -12.99 -47.54
CA GLN A 39 -16.80 -13.79 -48.14
C GLN A 39 -17.10 -15.28 -48.03
N ASP A 40 -16.83 -16.02 -49.11
CA ASP A 40 -16.90 -17.48 -49.07
C ASP A 40 -15.67 -18.06 -48.34
N PRO A 41 -15.86 -18.75 -47.21
CA PRO A 41 -14.78 -19.46 -46.51
C PRO A 41 -14.13 -20.61 -47.31
N ALA A 42 -14.80 -21.12 -48.36
CA ALA A 42 -14.28 -22.23 -49.16
C ALA A 42 -12.90 -21.91 -49.78
N GLY A 43 -11.92 -22.80 -49.56
CA GLY A 43 -10.55 -22.64 -50.07
C GLY A 43 -9.65 -21.65 -49.31
N ARG A 44 -10.24 -20.74 -48.53
CA ARG A 44 -9.54 -19.71 -47.73
C ARG A 44 -9.31 -20.10 -46.29
N LEU A 45 -10.28 -20.79 -45.69
CA LEU A 45 -10.23 -21.26 -44.31
C LEU A 45 -9.68 -22.70 -44.27
N ARG A 46 -8.63 -22.93 -43.49
CA ARG A 46 -8.07 -24.27 -43.25
C ARG A 46 -7.95 -24.51 -41.76
N VAL A 47 -8.40 -25.67 -41.31
CA VAL A 47 -8.16 -26.17 -39.94
C VAL A 47 -7.05 -27.22 -40.00
N GLY A 48 -6.13 -27.18 -39.03
CA GLY A 48 -5.02 -28.13 -38.91
C GLY A 48 -5.48 -29.59 -38.92
N ARG A 49 -4.59 -30.49 -39.35
CA ARG A 49 -4.90 -31.92 -39.51
C ARG A 49 -4.96 -32.67 -38.18
N GLU A 50 -4.20 -32.22 -37.20
CA GLU A 50 -4.17 -32.80 -35.85
C GLU A 50 -4.53 -31.72 -34.83
N GLY A 51 -5.39 -32.10 -33.88
CA GLY A 51 -5.76 -31.26 -32.75
C GLY A 51 -4.89 -31.60 -31.56
N GLU A 52 -4.35 -30.59 -30.89
CA GLU A 52 -3.56 -30.75 -29.67
C GLU A 52 -4.49 -30.94 -28.47
N GLU A 53 -4.21 -31.93 -27.63
CA GLU A 53 -5.00 -32.11 -26.40
C GLU A 53 -4.71 -30.98 -25.41
N LEU A 54 -5.78 -30.43 -24.85
CA LEU A 54 -5.67 -29.41 -23.82
C LEU A 54 -5.35 -30.06 -22.49
N GLU A 55 -4.27 -29.62 -21.84
CA GLU A 55 -3.98 -30.01 -20.45
C GLU A 55 -5.05 -29.49 -19.47
N SER A 56 -5.61 -28.30 -19.75
CA SER A 56 -6.68 -27.67 -18.97
C SER A 56 -7.32 -26.53 -19.75
N GLU A 57 -8.65 -26.53 -19.84
CA GLU A 57 -9.41 -25.43 -20.45
C GLU A 57 -9.18 -24.10 -19.74
N ALA A 58 -8.95 -24.14 -18.42
CA ALA A 58 -8.73 -22.96 -17.61
C ALA A 58 -7.31 -22.38 -17.79
N LYS A 59 -6.27 -23.22 -17.95
CA LYS A 59 -4.92 -22.76 -18.34
C LYS A 59 -4.91 -22.14 -19.74
N GLU A 60 -5.66 -22.73 -20.66
CA GLU A 60 -5.75 -22.21 -22.03
C GLU A 60 -6.50 -20.88 -22.07
N ALA A 61 -7.60 -20.76 -21.33
CA ALA A 61 -8.32 -19.50 -21.17
C ALA A 61 -7.43 -18.41 -20.54
N GLN A 62 -6.59 -18.75 -19.57
CA GLN A 62 -5.61 -17.84 -18.99
C GLN A 62 -4.60 -17.34 -20.05
N ALA A 63 -4.07 -18.23 -20.89
CA ALA A 63 -3.13 -17.88 -21.94
C ALA A 63 -3.76 -16.93 -22.98
N VAL A 64 -4.98 -17.22 -23.43
CA VAL A 64 -5.72 -16.38 -24.38
C VAL A 64 -6.01 -15.00 -23.80
N ILE A 65 -6.51 -14.92 -22.56
CA ILE A 65 -6.80 -13.63 -21.92
C ILE A 65 -5.52 -12.83 -21.70
N SER A 66 -4.40 -13.48 -21.38
CA SER A 66 -3.11 -12.81 -21.20
C SER A 66 -2.62 -12.16 -22.49
N GLN A 67 -2.74 -12.86 -23.62
CA GLN A 67 -2.38 -12.32 -24.93
C GLN A 67 -3.28 -11.13 -25.33
N VAL A 68 -4.58 -11.22 -25.06
CA VAL A 68 -5.53 -10.13 -25.32
C VAL A 68 -5.28 -8.94 -24.40
N TYR A 69 -4.95 -9.17 -23.13
CA TYR A 69 -4.58 -8.13 -22.18
C TYR A 69 -3.35 -7.35 -22.64
N GLU A 70 -2.27 -8.05 -22.99
CA GLU A 70 -1.03 -7.41 -23.47
C GLU A 70 -1.28 -6.60 -24.75
N GLY A 71 -2.07 -7.13 -25.68
CA GLY A 71 -2.45 -6.39 -26.90
C GLY A 71 -3.26 -5.12 -26.60
N LEU A 72 -4.21 -5.19 -25.66
CA LEU A 72 -5.07 -4.05 -25.32
C LEU A 72 -4.37 -2.99 -24.46
N ARG A 73 -3.45 -3.39 -23.58
CA ARG A 73 -2.70 -2.45 -22.72
C ARG A 73 -1.80 -1.51 -23.53
N LEU A 74 -1.40 -1.93 -24.72
CA LEU A 74 -0.55 -1.14 -25.63
C LEU A 74 -1.34 -0.14 -26.49
N LEU A 75 -2.67 -0.16 -26.43
CA LEU A 75 -3.54 0.72 -27.23
C LEU A 75 -4.07 1.90 -26.39
N PRO A 76 -3.95 3.16 -26.87
CA PRO A 76 -4.47 4.33 -26.16
C PRO A 76 -5.99 4.26 -25.95
N GLY A 77 -6.47 4.53 -24.72
CA GLY A 77 -7.90 4.55 -24.40
C GLY A 77 -8.52 3.20 -24.05
N MET A 78 -7.71 2.13 -23.96
CA MET A 78 -8.15 0.77 -23.63
C MET A 78 -7.80 0.33 -22.21
N GLU A 79 -7.50 1.26 -21.31
CA GLU A 79 -7.06 1.00 -19.93
C GLU A 79 -8.15 0.28 -19.12
N ALA A 80 -9.41 0.74 -19.19
CA ALA A 80 -10.52 0.13 -18.46
C ALA A 80 -10.93 -1.26 -18.99
N PRO A 81 -10.99 -1.50 -20.31
CA PRO A 81 -11.12 -2.86 -20.86
C PRO A 81 -9.96 -3.79 -20.48
N ALA A 82 -8.72 -3.31 -20.52
CA ALA A 82 -7.55 -4.08 -20.11
C ALA A 82 -7.63 -4.46 -18.62
N GLU A 83 -8.04 -3.54 -17.74
CA GLU A 83 -8.25 -3.86 -16.32
C GLU A 83 -9.37 -4.89 -16.09
N LYS A 84 -10.48 -4.83 -16.85
CA LYS A 84 -11.53 -5.86 -16.77
C LYS A 84 -11.03 -7.24 -17.20
N LEU A 85 -10.17 -7.31 -18.22
CA LEU A 85 -9.55 -8.56 -18.65
C LEU A 85 -8.53 -9.08 -17.63
N ARG A 86 -7.74 -8.19 -17.01
CA ARG A 86 -6.87 -8.53 -15.88
C ARG A 86 -7.67 -9.13 -14.71
N ASN A 87 -8.84 -8.58 -14.42
CA ASN A 87 -9.75 -9.11 -13.40
C ASN A 87 -10.30 -10.50 -13.75
N ALA A 88 -10.64 -10.73 -15.03
CA ALA A 88 -11.06 -12.05 -15.50
C ALA A 88 -9.90 -13.06 -15.41
N LEU A 89 -8.68 -12.64 -15.73
CA LEU A 89 -7.45 -13.44 -15.64
C LEU A 89 -7.17 -13.88 -14.20
N LEU A 90 -7.30 -12.97 -13.23
CA LEU A 90 -7.18 -13.27 -11.79
C LEU A 90 -8.26 -14.25 -11.29
N LEU A 91 -9.49 -14.15 -11.81
CA LEU A 91 -10.56 -15.09 -11.48
C LEU A 91 -10.29 -16.49 -12.04
N ILE A 92 -9.79 -16.57 -13.28
CA ILE A 92 -9.40 -17.85 -13.89
C ILE A 92 -8.19 -18.43 -13.16
N GLU A 93 -7.19 -17.63 -12.80
CA GLU A 93 -6.06 -18.08 -11.97
C GLU A 93 -6.51 -18.66 -10.63
N SER A 94 -7.52 -18.04 -10.00
CA SER A 94 -8.12 -18.56 -8.77
C SER A 94 -8.87 -19.88 -8.99
N SER A 95 -9.46 -20.08 -10.17
CA SER A 95 -10.12 -21.34 -10.57
C SER A 95 -9.11 -22.43 -10.91
N VAL A 96 -8.08 -22.12 -11.70
CA VAL A 96 -6.98 -23.04 -12.04
C VAL A 96 -6.26 -23.46 -10.78
N ALA A 97 -6.01 -22.56 -9.83
CA ALA A 97 -5.40 -22.90 -8.56
C ALA A 97 -6.26 -23.87 -7.73
N ARG A 98 -7.59 -23.84 -7.88
CA ARG A 98 -8.51 -24.82 -7.28
C ARG A 98 -8.45 -26.17 -8.00
N ASP A 99 -8.54 -26.19 -9.32
CA ASP A 99 -8.51 -27.43 -10.12
C ASP A 99 -7.15 -28.15 -10.07
N SER A 100 -6.04 -27.39 -10.05
CA SER A 100 -4.68 -27.94 -9.92
C SER A 100 -4.45 -28.62 -8.57
N MET A 101 -5.22 -28.24 -7.55
CA MET A 101 -5.17 -28.85 -6.22
C MET A 101 -6.08 -30.07 -6.10
N GLU A 102 -7.16 -30.17 -6.89
CA GLU A 102 -7.95 -31.40 -7.01
C GLU A 102 -7.22 -32.51 -7.79
N GLY A 103 -6.33 -32.17 -8.72
CA GLY A 103 -5.58 -33.14 -9.54
C GLY A 103 -4.43 -33.88 -8.84
N VAL A 104 -3.98 -33.42 -7.65
CA VAL A 104 -2.83 -34.02 -6.94
C VAL A 104 -3.28 -35.04 -5.87
N VAL A 105 -4.56 -35.07 -5.48
CA VAL A 105 -5.06 -35.99 -4.45
C VAL A 105 -6.42 -36.52 -4.85
N GLY A 106 -6.51 -37.85 -4.98
CA GLY A 106 -7.73 -38.55 -5.39
C GLY A 106 -8.97 -38.13 -4.61
N ALA A 107 -10.09 -38.12 -5.34
CA ALA A 107 -11.43 -37.76 -4.91
C ALA A 107 -11.75 -38.19 -3.47
N SER A 108 -11.59 -37.25 -2.55
CA SER A 108 -12.20 -37.30 -1.23
C SER A 108 -12.80 -35.93 -0.96
N ARG A 109 -14.03 -35.73 -1.45
CA ARG A 109 -14.90 -34.68 -0.92
C ARG A 109 -15.02 -34.92 0.59
N PRO A 110 -14.61 -33.98 1.47
CA PRO A 110 -14.93 -34.12 2.88
C PRO A 110 -16.42 -33.82 3.04
N ARG A 111 -17.19 -34.89 3.30
CA ARG A 111 -18.50 -34.79 3.93
C ARG A 111 -18.28 -34.29 5.35
N GLY A 112 -18.74 -33.07 5.64
CA GLY A 112 -19.10 -32.61 6.99
C GLY A 112 -17.94 -32.41 7.97
N GLY A 113 -17.76 -31.17 8.41
CA GLY A 113 -16.86 -30.84 9.52
C GLY A 113 -16.29 -29.43 9.38
N GLY A 114 -17.10 -28.42 9.69
CA GLY A 114 -16.61 -27.07 9.90
C GLY A 114 -15.61 -27.08 11.06
N GLY A 115 -14.37 -26.76 10.74
CA GLY A 115 -13.26 -26.68 11.67
C GLY A 115 -12.09 -26.09 10.93
N GLY A 116 -12.21 -24.82 10.55
CA GLY A 116 -11.11 -24.06 9.98
C GLY A 116 -10.05 -23.78 11.04
N ASP A 117 -8.89 -23.30 10.61
CA ASP A 117 -7.95 -22.61 11.50
C ASP A 117 -8.63 -21.37 12.09
N THR A 118 -9.33 -21.55 13.21
CA THR A 118 -10.15 -20.53 13.86
C THR A 118 -9.31 -19.33 14.25
N GLU A 119 -8.08 -19.55 14.71
CA GLU A 119 -7.14 -18.47 15.02
C GLU A 119 -6.81 -17.63 13.77
N LEU A 120 -6.57 -18.27 12.62
CA LEU A 120 -6.31 -17.56 11.37
C LEU A 120 -7.55 -16.81 10.86
N GLN A 121 -8.75 -17.38 11.01
CA GLN A 121 -9.99 -16.73 10.61
C GLN A 121 -10.29 -15.51 11.49
N GLU A 122 -10.17 -15.65 12.81
CA GLU A 122 -10.30 -14.56 13.77
C GLU A 122 -9.26 -13.47 13.52
N ALA A 123 -8.01 -13.85 13.24
CA ALA A 123 -6.95 -12.90 12.93
C ALA A 123 -7.26 -12.10 11.67
N LEU A 124 -7.88 -12.67 10.62
CA LEU A 124 -8.19 -11.96 9.39
C LEU A 124 -9.44 -11.07 9.47
N GLN A 125 -10.28 -11.26 10.49
CA GLN A 125 -11.57 -10.58 10.63
C GLN A 125 -11.52 -9.05 10.49
N PRO A 126 -10.53 -8.32 11.07
CA PRO A 126 -10.43 -6.87 10.89
C PRO A 126 -10.33 -6.42 9.43
N LEU A 127 -9.70 -7.22 8.56
CA LEU A 127 -9.60 -6.92 7.13
C LEU A 127 -10.86 -7.28 6.38
N LEU A 128 -11.53 -8.37 6.77
CA LEU A 128 -12.77 -8.82 6.14
C LEU A 128 -13.91 -7.84 6.42
N ASP A 129 -13.94 -7.22 7.60
CA ASP A 129 -14.95 -6.24 7.98
C ASP A 129 -14.69 -4.84 7.42
N SER A 130 -13.42 -4.48 7.22
CA SER A 130 -13.04 -3.14 6.77
C SER A 130 -13.53 -2.82 5.34
N LYS A 131 -14.28 -1.73 5.15
CA LYS A 131 -14.81 -1.35 3.84
C LYS A 131 -13.74 -0.76 2.91
N CYS A 132 -12.57 -0.41 3.44
CA CYS A 132 -11.46 0.09 2.64
C CYS A 132 -10.66 -1.01 1.94
N VAL A 133 -10.79 -2.28 2.37
CA VAL A 133 -10.12 -3.41 1.73
C VAL A 133 -10.91 -3.85 0.49
N PRO A 134 -10.31 -3.92 -0.71
CA PRO A 134 -11.01 -4.33 -1.92
C PRO A 134 -11.65 -5.71 -1.80
N SER A 135 -12.87 -5.87 -2.32
CA SER A 135 -13.63 -7.14 -2.25
C SER A 135 -12.87 -8.33 -2.83
N GLN A 136 -12.05 -8.11 -3.86
CA GLN A 136 -11.20 -9.15 -4.46
C GLN A 136 -10.14 -9.66 -3.47
N VAL A 137 -9.50 -8.75 -2.72
CA VAL A 137 -8.52 -9.11 -1.69
C VAL A 137 -9.21 -9.90 -0.59
N LYS A 138 -10.38 -9.45 -0.11
CA LYS A 138 -11.17 -10.18 0.88
C LYS A 138 -11.56 -11.59 0.42
N ALA A 139 -12.03 -11.73 -0.83
CA ALA A 139 -12.39 -13.02 -1.39
C ALA A 139 -11.19 -13.96 -1.48
N ARG A 140 -10.01 -13.44 -1.88
CA ARG A 140 -8.75 -14.21 -1.89
C ARG A 140 -8.34 -14.65 -0.49
N LEU A 141 -8.36 -13.74 0.49
CA LEU A 141 -8.03 -14.06 1.88
C LEU A 141 -8.98 -15.09 2.48
N LYS A 142 -10.29 -14.91 2.28
CA LYS A 142 -11.32 -15.83 2.77
C LYS A 142 -11.18 -17.22 2.14
N GLY A 143 -11.03 -17.29 0.81
CA GLY A 143 -10.89 -18.57 0.12
C GLY A 143 -9.61 -19.33 0.50
N LEU A 144 -8.52 -18.62 0.79
CA LEU A 144 -7.29 -19.23 1.31
C LEU A 144 -7.48 -19.72 2.76
N ALA A 145 -8.10 -18.92 3.63
CA ALA A 145 -8.33 -19.29 5.03
C ALA A 145 -9.33 -20.45 5.20
N GLU A 146 -10.36 -20.54 4.36
CA GLU A 146 -11.34 -21.65 4.35
C GLU A 146 -10.71 -22.99 3.97
N TRP A 147 -9.60 -22.97 3.23
CA TRP A 147 -8.90 -24.18 2.81
C TRP A 147 -8.07 -24.81 3.95
N VAL A 148 -7.72 -24.03 4.97
CA VAL A 148 -7.02 -24.53 6.16
C VAL A 148 -8.05 -25.10 7.14
N GLY A 149 -8.19 -26.43 7.14
CA GLY A 149 -9.01 -27.16 8.11
C GLY A 149 -8.17 -27.83 9.20
N LEU A 150 -8.86 -28.37 10.22
CA LEU A 150 -8.28 -29.12 11.36
C LEU A 150 -7.37 -30.29 10.93
N ASN A 151 -7.58 -30.86 9.74
CA ASN A 151 -6.83 -32.00 9.22
C ASN A 151 -5.91 -31.65 8.04
N THR A 152 -5.71 -30.37 7.71
CA THR A 152 -4.82 -29.98 6.60
C THR A 152 -3.37 -30.32 6.98
N PRO A 153 -2.64 -31.11 6.16
CA PRO A 153 -1.24 -31.41 6.40
C PRO A 153 -0.41 -30.14 6.61
N GLU A 154 0.57 -30.19 7.51
CA GLU A 154 1.33 -29.01 7.91
C GLU A 154 2.03 -28.34 6.71
N ALA A 155 2.58 -29.13 5.79
CA ALA A 155 3.22 -28.62 4.57
C ALA A 155 2.24 -27.89 3.64
N GLU A 156 0.97 -28.32 3.61
CA GLU A 156 -0.08 -27.68 2.82
C GLU A 156 -0.61 -26.42 3.48
N ARG A 157 -0.79 -26.44 4.81
CA ARG A 157 -1.10 -25.27 5.61
C ARG A 157 -0.07 -24.17 5.43
N ARG A 158 1.23 -24.51 5.46
CA ARG A 158 2.33 -23.57 5.21
C ARG A 158 2.25 -22.93 3.84
N LYS A 159 1.97 -23.70 2.78
CA LYS A 159 1.78 -23.15 1.42
C LYS A 159 0.66 -22.11 1.38
N VAL A 160 -0.41 -22.32 2.14
CA VAL A 160 -1.52 -21.36 2.23
C VAL A 160 -1.14 -20.12 3.02
N GLU A 161 -0.47 -20.26 4.16
CA GLU A 161 0.01 -19.13 4.97
C GLU A 161 0.96 -18.23 4.16
N VAL A 162 1.86 -18.82 3.37
CA VAL A 162 2.72 -18.08 2.45
C VAL A 162 1.91 -17.32 1.40
N LYS A 163 0.90 -17.95 0.80
CA LYS A 163 0.02 -17.29 -0.19
C LYS A 163 -0.81 -16.17 0.43
N LEU A 164 -1.25 -16.33 1.68
CA LEU A 164 -1.95 -15.30 2.45
C LEU A 164 -1.03 -14.11 2.72
N PHE A 165 0.19 -14.39 3.19
CA PHE A 165 1.21 -13.36 3.41
C PHE A 165 1.52 -12.57 2.12
N GLN A 166 1.71 -13.28 1.00
CA GLN A 166 1.89 -12.63 -0.30
C GLN A 166 0.72 -11.72 -0.68
N ALA A 167 -0.52 -12.19 -0.48
CA ALA A 167 -1.71 -11.39 -0.77
C ALA A 167 -1.79 -10.11 0.09
N LEU A 168 -1.45 -10.21 1.39
CA LEU A 168 -1.37 -9.04 2.28
C LEU A 168 -0.25 -8.09 1.87
N TRP A 169 0.92 -8.63 1.52
CA TRP A 169 2.08 -7.86 1.11
C TRP A 169 1.81 -7.05 -0.16
N GLU A 170 1.28 -7.71 -1.20
CA GLU A 170 0.90 -7.09 -2.48
C GLU A 170 -0.14 -5.98 -2.29
N SER A 171 -1.04 -6.16 -1.32
CA SER A 171 -2.12 -5.22 -1.01
C SER A 171 -1.70 -4.07 -0.08
N GLY A 172 -0.45 -4.02 0.38
CA GLY A 172 0.03 -2.99 1.32
C GLY A 172 -0.57 -3.10 2.73
N LEU A 173 -1.02 -4.30 3.11
CA LEU A 173 -1.63 -4.60 4.43
C LEU A 173 -0.62 -5.11 5.47
N ILE A 174 0.67 -5.11 5.12
CA ILE A 174 1.76 -5.44 6.02
C ILE A 174 2.42 -4.14 6.49
N ASP A 175 2.63 -4.01 7.81
CA ASP A 175 3.49 -2.96 8.33
C ASP A 175 4.94 -3.27 7.97
N PHE A 176 5.60 -2.40 7.21
CA PHE A 176 7.00 -2.62 6.80
C PHE A 176 8.02 -2.48 7.94
N ARG A 177 7.60 -2.00 9.12
CA ARG A 177 8.42 -2.09 10.34
C ARG A 177 8.39 -3.51 10.94
N LEU A 178 7.35 -4.28 10.58
CA LEU A 178 7.05 -5.60 11.10
C LEU A 178 7.04 -5.63 12.62
N ASP A 179 6.45 -4.62 13.27
CA ASP A 179 6.29 -4.63 14.72
C ASP A 179 5.48 -5.87 15.14
N ASP A 180 5.88 -6.54 16.23
CA ASP A 180 5.18 -7.73 16.70
C ASP A 180 3.75 -7.38 17.16
N GLU A 181 3.54 -6.17 17.67
CA GLU A 181 2.24 -5.68 18.13
C GLU A 181 1.93 -4.33 17.47
N PRO A 182 1.46 -4.33 16.21
CA PRO A 182 1.16 -3.08 15.53
C PRO A 182 -0.07 -2.41 16.15
N THR A 183 0.00 -1.09 16.31
CA THR A 183 -1.11 -0.29 16.85
C THR A 183 -2.28 -0.17 15.88
N CYS A 184 -2.04 -0.32 14.58
CA CYS A 184 -3.07 -0.26 13.55
C CYS A 184 -3.78 -1.63 13.40
N GLU A 185 -5.11 -1.64 13.58
CA GLU A 185 -5.93 -2.84 13.43
C GLU A 185 -5.77 -3.54 12.07
N LEU A 186 -5.58 -2.76 10.99
CA LEU A 186 -5.39 -3.31 9.64
C LEU A 186 -4.05 -4.06 9.47
N HIS A 187 -3.06 -3.81 10.32
CA HIS A 187 -1.76 -4.47 10.26
C HIS A 187 -1.64 -5.71 11.17
N LYS A 188 -2.51 -5.83 12.19
CA LYS A 188 -2.50 -6.98 13.12
C LYS A 188 -2.56 -8.35 12.43
N PRO A 189 -3.36 -8.56 11.37
CA PRO A 189 -3.43 -9.85 10.71
C PRO A 189 -2.13 -10.17 9.96
N GLY A 190 -1.48 -9.15 9.41
CA GLY A 190 -0.14 -9.23 8.84
C GLY A 190 0.90 -9.65 9.86
N ALA A 191 0.93 -9.00 11.03
CA ALA A 191 1.85 -9.33 12.11
C ALA A 191 1.63 -10.76 12.64
N PHE A 192 0.38 -11.20 12.75
CA PHE A 192 0.05 -12.58 13.11
C PHE A 192 0.66 -13.60 12.14
N LEU A 193 0.47 -13.40 10.82
CA LEU A 193 1.03 -14.29 9.80
C LEU A 193 2.55 -14.26 9.76
N VAL A 194 3.16 -13.07 9.88
CA VAL A 194 4.62 -12.92 9.95
C VAL A 194 5.19 -13.72 11.11
N ARG A 195 4.59 -13.67 12.30
CA ARG A 195 5.06 -14.48 13.46
C ARG A 195 5.00 -15.97 13.18
N ARG A 196 3.94 -16.47 12.54
CA ARG A 196 3.81 -17.90 12.18
C ARG A 196 4.88 -18.31 11.19
N LEU A 197 5.05 -17.55 10.11
CA LEU A 197 6.04 -17.84 9.07
C LEU A 197 7.49 -17.74 9.58
N VAL A 198 7.78 -16.81 10.50
CA VAL A 198 9.09 -16.73 11.15
C VAL A 198 9.35 -17.93 12.04
N ARG A 199 8.38 -18.34 12.87
CA ARG A 199 8.50 -19.54 13.72
C ARG A 199 8.68 -20.82 12.89
N ALA A 200 8.05 -20.89 11.72
CA ALA A 200 8.16 -22.01 10.80
C ALA A 200 9.49 -22.01 10.00
N GLY A 201 10.24 -20.91 10.00
CA GLY A 201 11.47 -20.75 9.22
C GLY A 201 11.26 -20.40 7.74
N ASP A 202 10.01 -20.15 7.31
CA ASP A 202 9.67 -19.78 5.93
C ASP A 202 9.97 -18.30 5.63
N LEU A 203 9.93 -17.44 6.66
CA LEU A 203 10.27 -16.03 6.59
C LEU A 203 11.40 -15.73 7.57
N ARG A 204 12.40 -14.97 7.14
CA ARG A 204 13.48 -14.48 8.00
C ARG A 204 13.42 -12.96 8.10
N VAL A 205 13.34 -12.45 9.32
CA VAL A 205 13.25 -11.02 9.64
C VAL A 205 14.46 -10.63 10.47
N GLU A 206 15.35 -9.83 9.88
CA GLU A 206 16.55 -9.31 10.54
C GLU A 206 16.30 -7.87 10.96
N ARG A 207 16.11 -7.66 12.27
CA ARG A 207 15.85 -6.33 12.87
C ARG A 207 17.13 -5.53 13.15
N PHE A 208 18.27 -6.21 13.21
CA PHE A 208 19.57 -5.62 13.55
C PHE A 208 19.58 -4.99 14.95
N ASP A 209 18.89 -5.64 15.89
CA ASP A 209 18.86 -5.20 17.29
C ASP A 209 20.28 -5.23 17.87
N GLY A 210 20.70 -4.10 18.45
CA GLY A 210 22.03 -3.95 19.03
C GLY A 210 23.12 -3.41 18.11
N VAL A 211 22.86 -3.21 16.81
CA VAL A 211 23.78 -2.53 15.89
C VAL A 211 23.79 -1.02 16.18
N ARG A 212 24.94 -0.50 16.59
CA ARG A 212 25.08 0.90 17.07
C ARG A 212 25.86 1.78 16.12
N ASN A 213 26.73 1.21 15.29
CA ASN A 213 27.62 1.96 14.41
C ASN A 213 27.72 1.34 13.00
N LEU A 214 28.42 2.04 12.12
CA LEU A 214 28.56 1.64 10.71
C LEU A 214 29.38 0.37 10.50
N ASP A 215 30.34 0.07 11.38
CA ASP A 215 31.20 -1.09 11.22
C ASP A 215 30.46 -2.37 11.65
N GLU A 216 29.78 -2.33 12.79
CA GLU A 216 28.82 -3.37 13.21
C GLU A 216 27.73 -3.59 12.16
N LEU A 217 27.22 -2.51 11.55
CA LEU A 217 26.24 -2.62 10.47
C LEU A 217 26.80 -3.35 9.25
N ARG A 218 28.03 -3.01 8.84
CA ARG A 218 28.70 -3.67 7.69
C ARG A 218 28.93 -5.15 7.96
N GLU A 219 29.34 -5.50 9.18
CA GLU A 219 29.52 -6.88 9.61
C GLU A 219 28.19 -7.65 9.59
N ALA A 220 27.15 -7.08 10.20
CA ALA A 220 25.82 -7.69 10.21
C ALA A 220 25.21 -7.84 8.80
N LEU A 221 25.56 -6.94 7.88
CA LEU A 221 25.13 -6.99 6.47
C LEU A 221 26.04 -7.83 5.57
N ALA A 222 27.22 -8.26 6.03
CA ALA A 222 28.17 -9.04 5.21
C ALA A 222 27.56 -10.30 4.57
N PRO A 223 26.63 -11.03 5.23
CA PRO A 223 25.94 -12.15 4.61
C PRO A 223 24.97 -11.76 3.48
N PHE A 224 24.61 -10.48 3.35
CA PHE A 224 23.50 -10.00 2.53
C PHE A 224 23.97 -8.93 1.52
N ARG A 225 24.56 -9.40 0.40
CA ARG A 225 25.27 -8.58 -0.61
C ARG A 225 24.57 -7.31 -1.12
N VAL A 226 23.22 -7.25 -1.16
CA VAL A 226 22.43 -6.09 -1.61
C VAL A 226 21.11 -5.97 -0.82
N ALA A 227 21.22 -5.75 0.49
CA ALA A 227 20.06 -5.86 1.39
C ALA A 227 19.74 -4.62 2.21
N ALA A 228 20.41 -3.48 2.00
CA ALA A 228 20.22 -2.29 2.81
C ALA A 228 20.09 -0.98 2.00
N GLU A 229 19.28 -0.07 2.53
CA GLU A 229 19.14 1.31 2.10
C GLU A 229 19.57 2.23 3.25
N GLN A 230 20.36 3.25 2.93
CA GLN A 230 20.83 4.21 3.92
C GLN A 230 20.12 5.56 3.74
N ARG A 231 19.65 6.11 4.85
CA ARG A 231 19.21 7.50 5.02
C ARG A 231 20.17 8.21 5.96
N TRP A 232 20.08 9.53 6.00
CA TRP A 232 20.86 10.36 6.92
C TRP A 232 19.94 11.30 7.68
N SER A 233 20.37 11.71 8.88
CA SER A 233 19.81 12.82 9.65
C SER A 233 20.92 13.46 10.48
N PHE A 234 20.80 14.76 10.76
CA PHE A 234 21.70 15.42 11.68
C PHE A 234 21.45 14.92 13.11
N VAL A 235 22.55 14.68 13.83
CA VAL A 235 22.52 14.26 15.23
C VAL A 235 23.49 15.09 16.02
N ARG A 236 23.22 15.26 17.32
CA ARG A 236 24.19 15.87 18.23
C ARG A 236 25.49 15.05 18.22
N PRO A 237 26.66 15.70 18.28
CA PRO A 237 27.92 14.99 18.46
C PRO A 237 27.85 14.12 19.72
N ARG A 238 28.47 12.95 19.63
CA ARG A 238 28.65 12.02 20.75
C ARG A 238 30.09 11.54 20.70
N GLU A 239 30.65 11.23 21.86
CA GLU A 239 31.92 10.51 21.93
C GLU A 239 31.73 9.10 21.36
N GLY A 240 32.58 8.71 20.41
CA GLY A 240 32.54 7.40 19.77
C GLY A 240 32.06 7.41 18.30
N PRO A 241 31.89 6.23 17.71
CA PRO A 241 31.58 6.09 16.29
C PRO A 241 30.18 6.62 15.93
N ALA A 242 30.03 7.04 14.67
CA ALA A 242 28.77 7.58 14.17
C ALA A 242 27.60 6.60 14.36
N GLY A 243 26.58 7.05 15.08
CA GLY A 243 25.40 6.26 15.42
C GLY A 243 24.61 5.82 14.19
N VAL A 244 24.11 4.59 14.24
CA VAL A 244 23.19 4.01 13.25
C VAL A 244 21.89 3.64 13.95
N THR A 245 20.77 3.79 13.26
CA THR A 245 19.46 3.34 13.74
C THR A 245 18.74 2.57 12.64
N ALA A 246 18.29 1.34 12.95
CA ALA A 246 17.43 0.58 12.06
C ALA A 246 16.03 1.23 12.03
N LEU A 247 15.57 1.59 10.83
CA LEU A 247 14.23 2.15 10.60
C LEU A 247 13.26 1.08 10.11
N ARG A 248 13.78 0.10 9.35
CA ARG A 248 13.03 -1.03 8.83
C ARG A 248 13.92 -2.29 8.79
N PRO A 249 13.40 -3.47 9.14
CA PRO A 249 14.15 -4.71 9.11
C PRO A 249 14.43 -5.17 7.66
N LEU A 250 15.41 -6.06 7.50
CA LEU A 250 15.57 -6.87 6.29
C LEU A 250 14.60 -8.05 6.36
N VAL A 251 13.89 -8.31 5.27
CA VAL A 251 12.93 -9.41 5.18
C VAL A 251 13.30 -10.31 4.02
N LEU A 252 13.51 -11.58 4.32
CA LEU A 252 13.87 -12.62 3.38
C LEU A 252 12.80 -13.70 3.33
N PHE A 253 12.49 -14.17 2.13
CA PHE A 253 11.68 -15.35 1.89
C PHE A 253 12.55 -16.38 1.18
N GLY A 254 13.01 -17.39 1.94
CA GLY A 254 14.17 -18.19 1.55
C GLY A 254 15.40 -17.29 1.33
N GLU A 255 15.99 -17.34 0.15
CA GLU A 255 17.13 -16.49 -0.25
C GLU A 255 16.70 -15.16 -0.89
N ARG A 256 15.40 -14.97 -1.18
CA ARG A 256 14.90 -13.79 -1.87
C ARG A 256 14.70 -12.63 -0.90
N VAL A 257 15.28 -11.47 -1.21
CA VAL A 257 15.00 -10.21 -0.50
C VAL A 257 13.61 -9.71 -0.88
N LEU A 258 12.68 -9.72 0.09
CA LEU A 258 11.36 -9.11 -0.05
C LEU A 258 11.38 -7.62 0.32
N GLN A 259 12.12 -7.28 1.36
CA GLN A 259 12.33 -5.90 1.79
C GLN A 259 13.80 -5.72 2.18
N LYS A 260 14.42 -4.67 1.62
CA LYS A 260 15.72 -4.21 2.09
C LYS A 260 15.58 -3.59 3.47
N ALA A 261 16.53 -3.84 4.35
CA ALA A 261 16.65 -3.07 5.57
C ALA A 261 16.85 -1.60 5.25
N ARG A 262 16.35 -0.73 6.11
CA ARG A 262 16.56 0.71 5.99
C ARG A 262 17.18 1.23 7.28
N PHE A 263 18.26 1.97 7.15
CA PHE A 263 18.99 2.53 8.29
C PHE A 263 19.11 4.04 8.18
N MET A 264 19.09 4.72 9.31
CA MET A 264 19.49 6.11 9.45
C MET A 264 20.92 6.16 9.96
N ARG A 265 21.79 6.85 9.21
CA ARG A 265 23.14 7.23 9.65
C ARG A 265 23.09 8.64 10.23
N GLY A 266 23.58 8.80 11.46
CA GLY A 266 23.78 10.11 12.06
C GLY A 266 24.91 10.88 11.37
N VAL A 267 24.65 12.14 11.06
CA VAL A 267 25.67 13.12 10.65
C VAL A 267 25.83 14.11 11.80
N SER A 268 27.00 14.10 12.44
CA SER A 268 27.25 14.96 13.59
C SER A 268 27.21 16.44 13.19
N LEU A 269 26.47 17.24 13.96
CA LEU A 269 26.40 18.68 13.78
C LEU A 269 26.20 19.35 15.15
N ASP A 270 27.06 20.34 15.46
CA ASP A 270 27.05 21.03 16.76
C ASP A 270 25.83 21.96 16.94
N ASP A 271 25.26 22.44 15.83
CA ASP A 271 24.08 23.31 15.84
C ASP A 271 22.83 22.54 16.29
N GLU A 272 22.46 22.74 17.55
CA GLU A 272 21.30 22.09 18.17
C GLU A 272 19.99 22.39 17.42
N GLU A 273 19.82 23.60 16.93
CA GLU A 273 18.61 24.04 16.25
C GLU A 273 18.53 23.41 14.85
N ALA A 274 19.66 23.27 14.15
CA ALA A 274 19.73 22.54 12.89
C ALA A 274 19.41 21.05 13.05
N VAL A 275 19.93 20.43 14.11
CA VAL A 275 19.62 19.05 14.48
C VAL A 275 18.13 18.89 14.77
N ALA A 276 17.54 19.78 15.57
CA ALA A 276 16.12 19.71 15.94
C ALA A 276 15.20 19.87 14.72
N LEU A 277 15.50 20.82 13.82
CA LEU A 277 14.74 21.00 12.58
C LEU A 277 14.84 19.78 11.66
N ASP A 278 16.06 19.27 11.41
CA ASP A 278 16.24 18.13 10.51
C ASP A 278 15.56 16.87 11.06
N GLN A 279 15.62 16.62 12.36
CA GLN A 279 14.91 15.51 13.00
C GLN A 279 13.40 15.62 12.78
N ALA A 280 12.82 16.80 13.02
CA ALA A 280 11.40 17.01 12.80
C ALA A 280 10.99 16.75 11.33
N LEU A 281 11.79 17.22 10.37
CA LEU A 281 11.55 17.01 8.94
C LEU A 281 11.81 15.56 8.50
N PHE A 282 12.80 14.90 9.09
CA PHE A 282 13.13 13.50 8.84
C PHE A 282 11.99 12.58 9.27
N ASP A 283 11.47 12.76 10.49
CA ASP A 283 10.37 11.97 11.03
C ASP A 283 9.13 12.07 10.14
N VAL A 284 8.74 13.30 9.76
CA VAL A 284 7.62 13.51 8.84
C VAL A 284 7.80 12.74 7.54
N ARG A 285 8.99 12.82 6.96
CA ARG A 285 9.30 12.14 5.70
C ARG A 285 9.23 10.62 5.85
N GLU A 286 9.80 10.04 6.91
CA GLU A 286 9.78 8.60 7.12
C GLU A 286 8.36 8.08 7.41
N ARG A 287 7.55 8.82 8.18
CA ARG A 287 6.14 8.46 8.42
C ARG A 287 5.31 8.49 7.14
N LEU A 288 5.47 9.52 6.32
CA LEU A 288 4.79 9.60 5.02
C LEU A 288 5.27 8.52 4.05
N ALA A 289 6.57 8.19 4.05
CA ALA A 289 7.10 7.10 3.23
C ALA A 289 6.54 5.73 3.67
N LEU A 290 6.48 5.46 4.97
CA LEU A 290 5.85 4.25 5.52
C LEU A 290 4.37 4.14 5.11
N TRP A 291 3.63 5.24 5.22
CA TRP A 291 2.24 5.29 4.78
C TRP A 291 2.11 4.99 3.29
N ASN A 292 2.84 5.70 2.43
CA ASN A 292 2.77 5.54 0.97
C ASN A 292 3.19 4.15 0.51
N ASP A 293 4.18 3.55 1.16
CA ASP A 293 4.61 2.19 0.86
C ASP A 293 3.51 1.18 1.22
N GLY A 294 2.73 1.43 2.29
CA GLY A 294 1.71 0.52 2.86
C GLY A 294 0.28 0.92 2.57
N LEU A 295 -0.49 1.21 3.63
CA LEU A 295 -1.93 1.51 3.54
C LEU A 295 -2.29 2.70 2.64
N GLY A 296 -1.34 3.60 2.36
CA GLY A 296 -1.50 4.66 1.38
C GLY A 296 -1.85 4.14 -0.02
N ARG A 297 -1.42 2.92 -0.39
CA ARG A 297 -1.82 2.26 -1.64
C ARG A 297 -3.32 1.95 -1.69
N LEU A 298 -3.92 1.64 -0.54
CA LEU A 298 -5.37 1.43 -0.43
C LEU A 298 -6.14 2.74 -0.46
N ALA A 299 -5.53 3.84 -0.02
CA ALA A 299 -6.13 5.16 -0.10
C ALA A 299 -6.13 5.72 -1.52
N ASP A 300 -5.12 5.40 -2.31
CA ASP A 300 -4.88 6.01 -3.62
C ASP A 300 -6.12 6.00 -4.53
N PRO A 301 -6.85 4.89 -4.77
CA PRO A 301 -8.04 4.90 -5.64
C PRO A 301 -9.14 5.90 -5.24
N PHE A 302 -9.15 6.32 -3.98
CA PHE A 302 -10.17 7.20 -3.42
C PHE A 302 -9.77 8.68 -3.34
N LEU A 303 -8.49 8.99 -3.55
CA LEU A 303 -7.97 10.34 -3.49
C LEU A 303 -8.04 11.00 -4.88
N LYS A 304 -8.46 12.26 -4.94
CA LYS A 304 -8.36 13.10 -6.14
C LYS A 304 -6.90 13.50 -6.38
N ASP A 305 -6.55 13.87 -7.61
CA ASP A 305 -5.17 14.28 -7.94
C ASP A 305 -4.67 15.45 -7.10
N THR A 306 -5.54 16.42 -6.80
CA THR A 306 -5.19 17.53 -5.90
C THR A 306 -4.88 17.07 -4.48
N GLN A 307 -5.49 15.97 -4.01
CA GLN A 307 -5.23 15.37 -2.70
C GLN A 307 -3.97 14.51 -2.74
N ARG A 308 -3.75 13.72 -3.80
CA ARG A 308 -2.48 13.00 -4.02
C ARG A 308 -1.28 13.94 -4.01
N GLN A 309 -1.42 15.11 -4.64
CA GLN A 309 -0.37 16.14 -4.68
C GLN A 309 0.03 16.67 -3.29
N LEU A 310 -0.80 16.53 -2.25
CA LEU A 310 -0.43 16.93 -0.89
C LEU A 310 0.80 16.17 -0.40
N PHE A 311 0.84 14.85 -0.64
CA PHE A 311 1.98 13.99 -0.28
C PHE A 311 3.25 14.43 -1.02
N THR A 312 3.17 14.52 -2.35
CA THR A 312 4.33 14.87 -3.19
C THR A 312 4.84 16.27 -2.91
N ARG A 313 3.96 17.27 -2.69
CA ARG A 313 4.39 18.64 -2.37
C ARG A 313 5.08 18.71 -1.02
N THR A 314 4.56 18.01 -0.02
CA THR A 314 5.17 17.92 1.32
C THR A 314 6.57 17.32 1.25
N GLU A 315 6.70 16.16 0.60
CA GLU A 315 7.98 15.48 0.45
C GLU A 315 9.00 16.34 -0.32
N LYS A 316 8.60 16.94 -1.44
CA LYS A 316 9.47 17.82 -2.23
C LYS A 316 9.98 19.01 -1.42
N ARG A 317 9.12 19.64 -0.61
CA ARG A 317 9.51 20.80 0.20
C ARG A 317 10.48 20.40 1.31
N ILE A 318 10.19 19.31 2.02
CA ILE A 318 11.09 18.74 3.03
C ILE A 318 12.44 18.38 2.42
N HIS A 319 12.42 17.66 1.29
CA HIS A 319 13.63 17.23 0.61
C HIS A 319 14.48 18.42 0.17
N ALA A 320 13.88 19.45 -0.43
CA ALA A 320 14.59 20.65 -0.86
C ALA A 320 15.30 21.35 0.31
N THR A 321 14.61 21.56 1.43
CA THR A 321 15.21 22.18 2.62
C THR A 321 16.34 21.33 3.18
N ARG A 322 16.13 20.02 3.35
CA ARG A 322 17.17 19.14 3.90
C ARG A 322 18.39 19.05 2.99
N THR A 323 18.21 19.03 1.68
CA THR A 323 19.31 19.07 0.70
C THR A 323 20.08 20.38 0.79
N HIS A 324 19.39 21.53 0.96
CA HIS A 324 20.05 22.81 1.18
C HIS A 324 20.90 22.80 2.47
N MET A 325 20.33 22.33 3.59
CA MET A 325 21.06 22.21 4.86
C MET A 325 22.30 21.30 4.70
N ALA A 326 22.16 20.17 4.02
CA ALA A 326 23.29 19.26 3.77
C ALA A 326 24.39 19.87 2.88
N ASN A 327 24.03 20.69 1.90
CA ASN A 327 25.00 21.38 1.06
C ASN A 327 25.70 22.50 1.84
N ALA A 328 24.96 23.27 2.63
CA ALA A 328 25.54 24.31 3.48
C ALA A 328 26.59 23.74 4.47
N VAL A 329 26.33 22.57 5.06
CA VAL A 329 27.34 21.87 5.89
C VAL A 329 28.62 21.56 5.11
N LYS A 330 28.50 21.08 3.86
CA LYS A 330 29.66 20.75 3.02
C LYS A 330 30.45 21.98 2.58
N GLU A 331 29.75 23.08 2.35
CA GLU A 331 30.31 24.34 1.87
C GLU A 331 30.80 25.23 3.02
N GLY A 332 30.57 24.84 4.28
CA GLY A 332 30.91 25.65 5.46
C GLY A 332 30.05 26.90 5.63
N GLY A 333 28.83 26.89 5.05
CA GLY A 333 27.87 27.99 5.12
C GLY A 333 26.83 27.83 6.22
N ASP A 334 25.89 28.78 6.26
CA ASP A 334 24.79 28.77 7.22
C ASP A 334 23.83 27.59 6.96
N VAL A 335 23.88 26.60 7.86
CA VAL A 335 23.08 25.38 7.75
C VAL A 335 21.59 25.68 7.95
N LEU A 336 21.28 26.56 8.90
CA LEU A 336 19.90 26.87 9.26
C LEU A 336 19.24 27.83 8.26
N PRO A 337 18.06 27.49 7.72
CA PRO A 337 17.25 28.47 7.02
C PRO A 337 16.86 29.63 7.97
N PRO A 338 16.54 30.83 7.46
CA PRO A 338 16.05 31.93 8.28
C PRO A 338 14.85 31.55 9.16
N ALA A 339 14.72 32.13 10.35
CA ALA A 339 13.71 31.76 11.33
C ALA A 339 12.27 31.79 10.77
N THR A 340 11.95 32.78 9.94
CA THR A 340 10.66 32.88 9.24
C THR A 340 10.44 31.69 8.31
N ALA A 341 11.44 31.29 7.53
CA ALA A 341 11.37 30.16 6.63
C ALA A 341 11.21 28.82 7.38
N ARG A 342 11.87 28.64 8.53
CA ARG A 342 11.73 27.43 9.38
C ARG A 342 10.31 27.31 9.93
N ARG A 343 9.80 28.41 10.50
CA ARG A 343 8.43 28.50 11.01
C ARG A 343 7.42 28.20 9.92
N ASP A 344 7.54 28.85 8.77
CA ASP A 344 6.57 28.74 7.68
C ASP A 344 6.62 27.36 7.01
N LEU A 345 7.80 26.74 6.93
CA LEU A 345 7.94 25.34 6.50
C LEU A 345 7.23 24.37 7.46
N THR A 346 7.45 24.53 8.76
CA THR A 346 6.85 23.64 9.77
C THR A 346 5.33 23.78 9.79
N LYS A 347 4.82 25.02 9.73
CA LYS A 347 3.40 25.29 9.55
C LYS A 347 2.86 24.68 8.26
N PHE A 348 3.58 24.83 7.14
CA PHE A 348 3.19 24.22 5.87
C PHE A 348 3.06 22.70 5.98
N VAL A 349 4.04 22.02 6.59
CA VAL A 349 4.01 20.57 6.80
C VAL A 349 2.79 20.16 7.61
N LEU A 350 2.56 20.80 8.77
CA LEU A 350 1.40 20.52 9.61
C LEU A 350 0.09 20.75 8.85
N ASP A 351 -0.02 21.85 8.11
CA ASP A 351 -1.20 22.13 7.28
C ASP A 351 -1.43 21.04 6.23
N GLN A 352 -0.38 20.51 5.60
CA GLN A 352 -0.53 19.40 4.64
C GLN A 352 -0.99 18.11 5.33
N ILE A 353 -0.48 17.81 6.52
CA ILE A 353 -0.86 16.61 7.29
C ILE A 353 -2.33 16.66 7.69
N TYR A 354 -2.82 17.80 8.18
CA TYR A 354 -4.26 18.00 8.46
C TYR A 354 -5.11 17.88 7.18
N ARG A 355 -4.65 18.43 6.05
CA ARG A 355 -5.36 18.28 4.76
C ARG A 355 -5.41 16.85 4.26
N ILE A 356 -4.35 16.07 4.48
CA ILE A 356 -4.32 14.65 4.14
C ILE A 356 -5.30 13.87 5.02
N GLU A 357 -5.28 14.13 6.33
CA GLU A 357 -6.20 13.50 7.29
C GLU A 357 -7.67 13.83 6.97
N ASP A 358 -7.98 15.09 6.62
CA ASP A 358 -9.28 15.53 6.11
C ASP A 358 -9.67 14.83 4.80
N ALA A 359 -8.73 14.68 3.86
CA ALA A 359 -8.99 13.96 2.61
C ALA A 359 -9.33 12.49 2.86
N LEU A 360 -8.66 11.85 3.82
CA LEU A 360 -8.88 10.45 4.19
C LEU A 360 -10.18 10.23 4.95
N ALA A 361 -10.75 11.26 5.58
CA ALA A 361 -12.08 11.19 6.21
C ALA A 361 -13.19 10.80 5.22
N HIS A 362 -12.92 10.95 3.92
CA HIS A 362 -13.89 10.77 2.85
C HIS A 362 -13.42 9.81 1.75
N ALA A 363 -12.24 9.21 1.89
CA ALA A 363 -11.69 8.33 0.86
C ALA A 363 -12.37 6.94 0.88
N PRO A 364 -12.46 6.21 2.01
CA PRO A 364 -13.20 4.95 2.06
C PRO A 364 -14.67 5.13 2.52
N PRO A 365 -15.54 4.12 2.33
CA PRO A 365 -16.90 4.09 2.88
C PRO A 365 -16.96 3.99 4.42
N ASP A 366 -15.81 3.79 5.06
CA ASP A 366 -15.59 3.78 6.50
C ASP A 366 -14.38 4.65 6.88
N ARG A 367 -14.30 5.08 8.15
CA ARG A 367 -13.23 5.93 8.66
C ARG A 367 -11.90 5.18 8.88
N SER A 368 -11.78 3.96 8.38
CA SER A 368 -10.68 3.04 8.69
C SER A 368 -9.32 3.56 8.21
N LEU A 369 -9.22 4.09 6.98
CA LEU A 369 -7.95 4.69 6.51
C LEU A 369 -7.61 6.00 7.21
N ARG A 370 -8.61 6.81 7.56
CA ARG A 370 -8.39 8.00 8.39
C ARG A 370 -7.85 7.63 9.75
N ALA A 371 -8.47 6.65 10.42
CA ALA A 371 -8.02 6.17 11.72
C ALA A 371 -6.58 5.61 11.64
N ALA A 372 -6.29 4.80 10.62
CA ALA A 372 -4.94 4.28 10.38
C ALA A 372 -3.92 5.40 10.15
N PHE A 373 -4.24 6.42 9.34
CA PHE A 373 -3.37 7.59 9.17
C PHE A 373 -3.19 8.38 10.47
N GLY A 374 -4.27 8.49 11.25
CA GLY A 374 -4.30 9.04 12.60
C GLY A 374 -3.21 8.43 13.49
N GLU A 375 -3.18 7.10 13.56
CA GLU A 375 -2.22 6.34 14.38
C GLU A 375 -0.81 6.31 13.80
N LEU A 376 -0.66 6.14 12.49
CA LEU A 376 0.63 5.87 11.85
C LEU A 376 1.42 7.12 11.49
N VAL A 377 0.74 8.26 11.30
CA VAL A 377 1.37 9.50 10.81
C VAL A 377 0.96 10.70 11.64
N PHE A 378 -0.35 10.97 11.74
CA PHE A 378 -0.85 12.25 12.25
C PHE A 378 -0.38 12.52 13.67
N LYS A 379 -0.60 11.58 14.61
CA LYS A 379 -0.23 11.80 16.03
C LYS A 379 1.27 12.02 16.21
N ASP A 380 2.09 11.24 15.52
CA ASP A 380 3.55 11.35 15.60
C ASP A 380 4.03 12.69 15.04
N VAL A 381 3.52 13.09 13.87
CA VAL A 381 3.94 14.34 13.24
C VAL A 381 3.44 15.57 14.03
N VAL A 382 2.15 15.57 14.38
CA VAL A 382 1.50 16.73 14.98
C VAL A 382 1.89 16.91 16.45
N PHE A 383 1.98 15.84 17.24
CA PHE A 383 2.19 15.97 18.68
C PHE A 383 3.59 15.60 19.16
N ARG A 384 4.38 14.86 18.36
CA ARG A 384 5.70 14.36 18.80
C ARG A 384 6.88 14.91 17.99
N SER A 385 6.62 15.48 16.81
CA SER A 385 7.66 15.91 15.87
C SER A 385 7.49 17.36 15.43
N ALA A 386 6.97 17.63 14.23
CA ALA A 386 6.83 18.98 13.68
C ALA A 386 6.05 19.96 14.59
N GLY A 387 4.97 19.52 15.22
CA GLY A 387 4.22 20.41 16.13
C GLY A 387 4.97 20.68 17.44
N ALA A 388 5.74 19.70 17.95
CA ALA A 388 6.60 19.90 19.11
C ALA A 388 7.73 20.89 18.79
N TYR A 389 8.35 20.78 17.61
CA TYR A 389 9.34 21.75 17.14
C TYR A 389 8.74 23.16 17.05
N LEU A 390 7.55 23.31 16.44
CA LEU A 390 6.87 24.60 16.32
C LEU A 390 6.56 25.23 17.69
N SER A 391 6.11 24.42 18.66
CA SER A 391 5.82 24.89 20.02
C SER A 391 7.08 25.28 20.77
N GLN A 392 8.09 24.40 20.80
CA GLN A 392 9.28 24.58 21.64
C GLN A 392 10.25 25.61 21.09
N ARG A 393 10.40 25.67 19.75
CA ARG A 393 11.41 26.52 19.09
C ARG A 393 10.85 27.82 18.54
N CYS A 394 9.54 27.87 18.23
CA CYS A 394 8.91 29.07 17.68
C CYS A 394 7.87 29.70 18.62
N GLY A 395 7.56 29.10 19.77
CA GLY A 395 6.53 29.59 20.69
C GLY A 395 5.11 29.52 20.11
N ILE A 396 4.89 28.70 19.07
CA ILE A 396 3.60 28.61 18.39
C ILE A 396 2.98 27.24 18.66
N GLN A 397 1.83 27.26 19.32
CA GLN A 397 1.11 26.05 19.71
C GLN A 397 -0.02 25.76 18.73
N ILE A 398 -0.35 24.48 18.59
CA ILE A 398 -1.60 24.07 17.95
C ILE A 398 -2.69 24.09 19.02
N ASP A 399 -3.78 24.75 18.69
CA ASP A 399 -4.96 24.78 19.54
C ASP A 399 -5.66 23.42 19.54
N THR A 400 -5.54 22.69 20.65
CA THR A 400 -6.15 21.37 20.82
C THR A 400 -7.62 21.41 21.20
N GLU A 401 -8.21 22.60 21.38
CA GLU A 401 -9.66 22.73 21.60
C GLU A 401 -10.43 22.73 20.27
N VAL A 402 -9.80 23.17 19.18
CA VAL A 402 -10.40 23.15 17.83
C VAL A 402 -10.12 21.80 17.17
N VAL A 403 -10.92 20.80 17.53
CA VAL A 403 -10.78 19.40 17.08
C VAL A 403 -12.08 18.86 16.49
N GLU A 404 -12.01 17.73 15.80
CA GLU A 404 -13.22 17.00 15.39
C GLU A 404 -14.10 16.69 16.61
N GLY A 405 -15.40 16.93 16.46
CA GLY A 405 -16.41 16.70 17.49
C GLY A 405 -16.61 17.86 18.45
N ALA A 406 -15.71 18.85 18.47
CA ALA A 406 -15.85 20.02 19.32
C ALA A 406 -17.08 20.86 18.92
N ASP A 407 -17.77 21.41 19.92
CA ASP A 407 -18.89 22.32 19.72
C ASP A 407 -18.40 23.70 19.25
N THR A 408 -19.04 24.25 18.22
CA THR A 408 -18.65 25.54 17.65
C THR A 408 -19.06 26.74 18.49
N GLU A 409 -20.05 26.62 19.36
CA GLU A 409 -20.55 27.74 20.18
C GLU A 409 -19.47 28.31 21.13
N GLY A 410 -18.56 27.46 21.60
CA GLY A 410 -17.45 27.85 22.48
C GLY A 410 -16.17 28.30 21.75
N LEU A 411 -16.14 28.27 20.41
CA LEU A 411 -14.92 28.45 19.62
C LEU A 411 -14.95 29.72 18.75
N VAL A 412 -15.74 30.72 19.14
CA VAL A 412 -15.90 31.98 18.39
C VAL A 412 -14.54 32.64 18.17
N GLY A 413 -14.24 32.98 16.91
CA GLY A 413 -12.97 33.60 16.51
C GLY A 413 -11.77 32.65 16.40
N ARG A 414 -11.89 31.39 16.84
CA ARG A 414 -10.80 30.39 16.78
C ARG A 414 -10.85 29.51 15.53
N PHE A 415 -11.93 29.58 14.78
CA PHE A 415 -12.07 28.88 13.50
C PHE A 415 -12.77 29.72 12.45
N LYS A 416 -12.57 29.35 11.19
CA LYS A 416 -13.32 29.78 10.01
C LYS A 416 -13.86 28.55 9.27
N LYS A 417 -15.05 28.68 8.69
CA LYS A 417 -15.69 27.61 7.93
C LYS A 417 -15.01 27.45 6.56
N GLU A 418 -14.58 26.24 6.23
CA GLU A 418 -14.07 25.91 4.90
C GLU A 418 -15.25 25.72 3.93
N VAL A 419 -15.31 26.52 2.86
CA VAL A 419 -16.46 26.57 1.93
C VAL A 419 -16.40 25.47 0.86
N GLY A 420 -15.20 24.97 0.54
CA GLY A 420 -14.98 23.94 -0.47
C GLY A 420 -14.65 22.57 0.11
N GLY A 421 -14.97 21.49 -0.62
CA GLY A 421 -14.66 20.11 -0.26
C GLY A 421 -15.89 19.30 0.21
N PRO A 422 -15.70 18.08 0.71
CA PRO A 422 -16.80 17.18 1.06
C PRO A 422 -17.65 17.75 2.20
N LYS A 423 -18.98 17.63 2.08
CA LYS A 423 -19.93 18.12 3.08
C LYS A 423 -20.32 16.99 4.05
N PRO A 424 -20.48 17.27 5.35
CA PRO A 424 -21.01 16.29 6.28
C PRO A 424 -22.43 15.87 5.88
N THR A 425 -22.78 14.61 6.11
CA THR A 425 -24.08 14.03 5.70
C THR A 425 -25.25 14.46 6.59
N ARG A 426 -24.99 15.05 7.76
CA ARG A 426 -26.01 15.52 8.70
C ARG A 426 -25.67 16.90 9.24
N LYS A 427 -26.70 17.71 9.50
CA LYS A 427 -26.57 19.00 10.18
C LYS A 427 -26.03 18.78 11.60
N SER A 428 -25.04 19.58 11.98
CA SER A 428 -24.40 19.47 13.29
C SER A 428 -23.69 20.76 13.65
N ARG A 429 -23.87 21.21 14.89
CA ARG A 429 -23.11 22.34 15.47
C ARG A 429 -21.68 21.97 15.85
N ARG A 430 -21.26 20.72 15.57
CA ARG A 430 -19.92 20.22 15.88
C ARG A 430 -19.01 20.31 14.66
N ILE A 431 -17.73 20.51 14.91
CA ILE A 431 -16.68 20.40 13.89
C ILE A 431 -16.64 18.96 13.37
N HIS A 432 -16.78 18.80 12.07
CA HIS A 432 -16.71 17.49 11.41
C HIS A 432 -15.27 17.05 11.12
N SER A 433 -14.45 18.00 10.69
CA SER A 433 -13.01 17.80 10.45
C SER A 433 -12.28 19.13 10.50
N VAL A 434 -10.99 19.06 10.81
CA VAL A 434 -10.09 20.22 10.79
C VAL A 434 -9.24 20.12 9.53
N VAL A 435 -9.41 21.08 8.62
CA VAL A 435 -8.66 21.12 7.34
C VAL A 435 -7.27 21.71 7.56
N VAL A 436 -7.18 22.70 8.44
CA VAL A 436 -5.95 23.41 8.81
C VAL A 436 -6.05 23.78 10.29
N PRO A 437 -5.01 23.56 11.11
CA PRO A 437 -5.08 23.81 12.54
C PRO A 437 -5.13 25.30 12.88
N CYS A 438 -5.73 25.61 14.02
CA CYS A 438 -5.61 26.90 14.68
C CYS A 438 -4.22 26.99 15.34
N TYR A 439 -3.53 28.10 15.11
CA TYR A 439 -2.24 28.38 15.73
C TYR A 439 -2.39 29.48 16.77
N LEU A 440 -1.85 29.21 17.95
CA LEU A 440 -1.79 30.14 19.07
C LEU A 440 -0.33 30.59 19.29
N GLN A 441 -0.16 31.83 19.73
CA GLN A 441 1.09 32.35 20.25
C GLN A 441 0.74 33.22 21.47
N ASP A 442 1.38 32.93 22.61
CA ASP A 442 1.11 33.61 23.88
C ASP A 442 -0.39 33.64 24.24
N GLY A 443 -1.08 32.51 24.03
CA GLY A 443 -2.52 32.35 24.30
C GLY A 443 -3.45 33.02 23.29
N THR A 444 -2.92 33.75 22.29
CA THR A 444 -3.70 34.46 21.28
C THR A 444 -3.71 33.71 19.96
N ALA A 445 -4.88 33.59 19.32
CA ALA A 445 -4.99 33.00 18.00
C ALA A 445 -4.33 33.88 16.93
N ILE A 446 -3.14 33.48 16.47
CA ILE A 446 -2.43 34.13 15.36
C ILE A 446 -2.92 33.66 13.99
N ARG A 447 -3.61 32.52 13.96
CA ARG A 447 -4.32 32.04 12.77
C ARG A 447 -5.48 31.13 13.19
N PRO A 448 -6.74 31.47 12.85
CA PRO A 448 -7.87 30.59 13.13
C PRO A 448 -7.78 29.31 12.29
N ALA A 449 -8.33 28.21 12.81
CA ALA A 449 -8.42 26.95 12.07
C ALA A 449 -9.33 27.08 10.85
N SER A 450 -9.03 26.38 9.75
CA SER A 450 -10.05 26.08 8.74
C SER A 450 -10.73 24.76 9.12
N VAL A 451 -12.04 24.76 9.30
CA VAL A 451 -12.78 23.58 9.72
C VAL A 451 -14.00 23.33 8.84
N ARG A 452 -14.40 22.06 8.73
CA ARG A 452 -15.69 21.69 8.15
C ARG A 452 -16.72 21.64 9.26
N VAL A 453 -17.70 22.54 9.19
CA VAL A 453 -18.86 22.54 10.10
C VAL A 453 -20.12 22.24 9.30
N GLY A 454 -21.01 21.46 9.89
CA GLY A 454 -22.27 21.09 9.27
C GLY A 454 -23.32 22.19 9.37
N ASP A 455 -23.42 23.01 8.32
CA ASP A 455 -24.73 23.46 7.84
C ASP A 455 -24.63 23.72 6.35
N TYR A 456 -25.32 22.92 5.54
CA TYR A 456 -25.51 23.17 4.11
C TYR A 456 -26.87 22.61 3.72
N ALA A 457 -27.77 23.52 3.32
CA ALA A 457 -29.02 23.21 2.65
C ALA A 457 -28.79 22.49 1.32
#